data_AF-A0A3C1I0S2-F1
#
_entry.id   AF-A0A3C1I0S2-F1
#
_cell.length_a   1.000
_cell.length_b   1.000
_cell.length_c   1.000
_cell.angle_alpha   90.00
_cell.angle_beta   90.00
_cell.angle_gamma   90.00
#
_symmetry.space_group_name_H-M   'P 1'
#
loop_
_entity.id
_entity.type
_entity.pdbx_description
1 polymer ?
#
loop_
_entity_poly.entity_id
_entity_poly.type
_entity_poly.pdbx_seq_one_letter_code
_entity_poly.pdbx_strand_id
1 'polypeptide(L)'
;MVYYLRYMVQPENDYWIFAQDFPSIAERVSSAPPPIIPNYWPIAQSYMAPTVSPMQQMKQAAHCISQREVDYRNDMRSLWEEHVAWTRMAIISITFDLPDLNEVLTRLLKNATDMGNMIRRLYGDTVAATYGNLIKEHLLIAADLVKAAKAGNTTAAQEAEKKWYRNADEIAKFLSTVNPFLTEKAVKDMFYTHLDLTKQEAIYMINKDYQKDIQVYDAIEKEARQMADAISDAMILHYPVMF
;
A
#
# COMPACT_ATOMS: atom_id res chain seq x y z
N MET A 1 -26.11 -15.58 32.61
CA MET A 1 -26.32 -16.68 31.65
C MET A 1 -25.17 -16.65 30.67
N VAL A 2 -24.40 -17.72 30.54
CA VAL A 2 -23.28 -17.79 29.57
C VAL A 2 -23.84 -18.33 28.26
N TYR A 3 -23.72 -17.56 27.18
CA TYR A 3 -24.15 -17.97 25.85
C TYR A 3 -22.99 -18.67 25.14
N TYR A 4 -23.28 -19.65 24.28
CA TYR A 4 -22.28 -20.33 23.47
C TYR A 4 -22.67 -20.21 21.99
N LEU A 5 -21.71 -19.86 21.13
CA LEU A 5 -21.90 -19.87 19.68
C LEU A 5 -20.94 -20.85 19.02
N ARG A 6 -21.42 -21.49 17.96
CA ARG A 6 -20.64 -22.38 17.10
C ARG A 6 -19.84 -21.53 16.11
N TYR A 7 -18.53 -21.48 16.31
CA TYR A 7 -17.58 -20.86 15.39
C TYR A 7 -17.05 -21.90 14.41
N MET A 8 -17.09 -21.64 13.10
CA MET A 8 -16.56 -22.52 12.05
C MET A 8 -15.30 -21.91 11.45
N VAL A 9 -14.24 -22.71 11.35
CA VAL A 9 -12.96 -22.28 10.77
C VAL A 9 -13.09 -22.01 9.27
N GLN A 10 -12.78 -20.78 8.84
CA GLN A 10 -12.69 -20.39 7.43
C GLN A 10 -11.23 -20.52 6.90
N PRO A 11 -11.02 -20.63 5.58
CA PRO A 11 -9.70 -20.82 4.97
C PRO A 11 -8.66 -19.74 5.29
N GLU A 12 -9.10 -18.51 5.54
CA GLU A 12 -8.27 -17.33 5.82
C GLU A 12 -7.95 -17.13 7.32
N ASN A 13 -8.48 -17.97 8.20
CA ASN A 13 -8.32 -17.83 9.64
C ASN A 13 -7.13 -18.66 10.15
N ASP A 14 -6.17 -18.01 10.81
CA ASP A 14 -5.14 -18.65 11.64
C ASP A 14 -5.49 -18.48 13.14
N TYR A 15 -5.10 -19.44 13.97
CA TYR A 15 -5.27 -19.41 15.42
C TYR A 15 -4.75 -18.11 16.04
N TRP A 16 -3.64 -17.57 15.52
CA TRP A 16 -3.04 -16.34 16.01
C TRP A 16 -3.88 -15.10 15.72
N ILE A 17 -4.56 -15.04 14.56
CA ILE A 17 -5.50 -13.97 14.22
C ILE A 17 -6.73 -14.05 15.13
N PHE A 18 -7.27 -15.24 15.31
CA PHE A 18 -8.40 -15.47 16.22
C PHE A 18 -8.08 -15.09 17.68
N ALA A 19 -6.87 -15.43 18.16
CA ALA A 19 -6.45 -15.12 19.52
C ALA A 19 -6.22 -13.61 19.74
N GLN A 20 -5.88 -12.87 18.67
CA GLN A 20 -5.70 -11.42 18.70
C GLN A 20 -7.03 -10.67 18.75
N ASP A 21 -8.03 -11.16 18.02
CA ASP A 21 -9.39 -10.59 17.99
C ASP A 21 -10.20 -10.94 19.24
N PHE A 22 -9.90 -12.07 19.89
CA PHE A 22 -10.62 -12.57 21.06
C PHE A 22 -9.70 -13.05 22.19
N PRO A 23 -8.86 -12.16 22.78
CA PRO A 23 -7.83 -12.55 23.75
C PRO A 23 -8.39 -13.16 25.04
N SER A 24 -9.59 -12.74 25.47
CA SER A 24 -10.27 -13.32 26.65
C SER A 24 -10.95 -14.68 26.41
N ILE A 25 -11.00 -15.10 25.15
CA ILE A 25 -11.66 -16.33 24.69
C ILE A 25 -10.60 -17.37 24.31
N ALA A 26 -9.47 -16.96 23.71
CA ALA A 26 -8.36 -17.83 23.31
C ALA A 26 -7.89 -18.77 24.43
N GLU A 27 -7.74 -18.25 25.65
CA GLU A 27 -7.33 -19.01 26.83
C GLU A 27 -8.37 -20.04 27.31
N ARG A 28 -9.65 -19.83 26.93
CA ARG A 28 -10.77 -20.72 27.25
C ARG A 28 -11.05 -21.74 26.15
N VAL A 29 -10.81 -21.42 24.87
CA VAL A 29 -11.06 -22.36 23.76
C VAL A 29 -10.04 -23.49 23.75
N SER A 30 -8.80 -23.27 24.23
CA SER A 30 -7.79 -24.34 24.40
C SER A 30 -8.25 -25.50 25.29
N SER A 31 -9.27 -25.27 26.13
CA SER A 31 -9.85 -26.24 27.06
C SER A 31 -11.17 -26.87 26.59
N ALA A 32 -11.74 -26.39 25.48
CA ALA A 32 -13.02 -26.88 24.95
C ALA A 32 -12.80 -28.09 24.01
N PRO A 33 -13.61 -29.15 24.09
CA PRO A 33 -13.50 -30.28 23.17
C PRO A 33 -14.12 -29.94 21.79
N PRO A 34 -13.42 -30.25 20.67
CA PRO A 34 -12.11 -30.88 20.57
C PRO A 34 -10.95 -29.90 20.88
N PRO A 35 -9.87 -30.37 21.53
CA PRO A 35 -8.76 -29.50 21.93
C PRO A 35 -8.08 -28.87 20.71
N ILE A 36 -7.85 -27.56 20.82
CA ILE A 36 -7.18 -26.78 19.80
C ILE A 36 -5.68 -27.04 19.85
N ILE A 37 -5.09 -27.38 18.71
CA ILE A 37 -3.65 -27.46 18.53
C ILE A 37 -3.23 -26.18 17.79
N PRO A 38 -2.42 -25.29 18.41
CA PRO A 38 -2.05 -23.99 17.80
C PRO A 38 -1.42 -24.09 16.41
N ASN A 39 -0.84 -25.25 16.07
CA ASN A 39 -0.20 -25.52 14.77
C ASN A 39 -1.04 -26.42 13.84
N TYR A 40 -2.28 -26.73 14.21
CA TYR A 40 -3.17 -27.56 13.40
C TYR A 40 -4.62 -27.12 13.62
N TRP A 41 -5.07 -26.19 12.78
CA TRP A 41 -6.39 -25.58 12.81
C TRP A 41 -7.19 -25.97 11.56
N PRO A 42 -7.83 -27.16 11.56
CA PRO A 42 -8.43 -27.69 10.35
C PRO A 42 -9.68 -26.90 9.94
N ILE A 43 -9.73 -26.56 8.65
CA ILE A 43 -10.83 -25.84 8.00
C ILE A 43 -12.13 -26.62 8.18
N ALA A 44 -13.25 -25.90 8.34
CA ALA A 44 -14.59 -26.43 8.58
C ALA A 44 -14.81 -27.17 9.92
N GLN A 45 -13.80 -27.24 10.81
CA GLN A 45 -14.03 -27.67 12.18
C GLN A 45 -14.81 -26.61 12.96
N SER A 46 -15.67 -27.04 13.88
CA SER A 46 -16.53 -26.14 14.65
C SER A 46 -16.24 -26.20 16.14
N TYR A 47 -16.06 -25.04 16.77
CA TYR A 47 -15.79 -24.90 18.21
C TYR A 47 -16.91 -24.14 18.92
N MET A 48 -17.18 -24.49 20.18
CA MET A 48 -18.16 -23.80 21.02
C MET A 48 -17.43 -22.75 21.86
N ALA A 49 -17.54 -21.48 21.49
CA ALA A 49 -16.93 -20.38 22.23
C ALA A 49 -17.98 -19.71 23.14
N PRO A 50 -17.64 -19.36 24.40
CA PRO A 50 -18.52 -18.54 25.23
C PRO A 50 -18.62 -17.12 24.64
N THR A 51 -19.84 -16.62 24.43
CA THR A 51 -20.08 -15.33 23.77
C THR A 51 -20.84 -14.36 24.66
N VAL A 52 -20.62 -13.07 24.39
CA VAL A 52 -21.51 -12.00 24.86
C VAL A 52 -22.87 -12.07 24.14
N SER A 53 -23.87 -11.40 24.71
CA SER A 53 -25.28 -11.40 24.26
C SER A 53 -25.43 -11.35 22.73
N PRO A 54 -26.40 -12.08 22.14
CA PRO A 54 -26.66 -12.08 20.68
C PRO A 54 -26.78 -10.68 20.05
N MET A 55 -27.24 -9.68 20.82
CA MET A 55 -27.30 -8.27 20.39
C MET A 55 -25.92 -7.62 20.18
N GLN A 56 -24.89 -7.99 20.95
CA GLN A 56 -23.52 -7.52 20.75
C GLN A 56 -22.84 -8.26 19.60
N GLN A 57 -23.21 -9.53 19.39
CA GLN A 57 -22.71 -10.35 18.31
C GLN A 57 -23.18 -9.85 16.93
N MET A 58 -24.41 -9.36 16.82
CA MET A 58 -24.89 -8.67 15.60
C MET A 58 -24.16 -7.35 15.31
N LYS A 59 -23.58 -6.70 16.33
CA LYS A 59 -22.75 -5.49 16.14
C LYS A 59 -21.32 -5.81 15.69
N GLN A 60 -20.78 -6.96 16.05
CA GLN A 60 -19.44 -7.41 15.64
C GLN A 60 -19.44 -8.24 14.34
N ALA A 61 -20.53 -8.95 14.04
CA ALA A 61 -20.66 -9.81 12.86
C ALA A 61 -21.14 -9.09 11.58
N ALA A 62 -21.20 -7.75 11.60
CA ALA A 62 -21.68 -6.96 10.46
C ALA A 62 -20.75 -5.77 10.14
N HIS A 63 -19.43 -5.95 10.20
CA HIS A 63 -18.56 -5.11 9.39
C HIS A 63 -18.57 -5.63 7.96
N CYS A 64 -19.71 -5.48 7.29
CA CYS A 64 -19.78 -5.67 5.85
C CYS A 64 -19.02 -4.50 5.22
N ILE A 65 -17.99 -4.80 4.41
CA ILE A 65 -17.29 -3.78 3.61
C ILE A 65 -18.33 -3.09 2.73
N SER A 66 -18.44 -1.77 2.85
CA SER A 66 -19.41 -1.02 2.05
C SER A 66 -18.93 -0.90 0.60
N GLN A 67 -19.86 -0.64 -0.33
CA GLN A 67 -19.46 -0.36 -1.72
C GLN A 67 -18.49 0.80 -1.82
N ARG A 68 -18.65 1.84 -0.98
CA ARG A 68 -17.74 3.00 -0.96
C ARG A 68 -16.34 2.62 -0.53
N GLU A 69 -16.22 1.70 0.43
CA GLU A 69 -14.92 1.19 0.87
C GLU A 69 -14.24 0.39 -0.25
N VAL A 70 -14.99 -0.52 -0.90
CA VAL A 70 -14.48 -1.29 -2.06
C VAL A 70 -14.01 -0.35 -3.17
N ASP A 71 -14.83 0.63 -3.54
CA ASP A 71 -14.52 1.59 -4.60
C ASP A 71 -13.25 2.39 -4.24
N TYR A 72 -13.14 2.87 -3.01
CA TYR A 72 -11.98 3.64 -2.55
C TYR A 72 -10.67 2.84 -2.60
N ARG A 73 -10.71 1.56 -2.19
CA ARG A 73 -9.54 0.67 -2.26
C ARG A 73 -9.14 0.41 -3.71
N ASN A 74 -10.12 0.16 -4.58
CA ASN A 74 -9.86 -0.09 -6.00
C ASN A 74 -9.34 1.14 -6.73
N ASP A 75 -9.88 2.32 -6.43
CA ASP A 75 -9.40 3.60 -6.98
C ASP A 75 -7.96 3.89 -6.51
N MET A 76 -7.65 3.63 -5.24
CA MET A 76 -6.30 3.78 -4.70
C MET A 76 -5.31 2.82 -5.38
N ARG A 77 -5.68 1.54 -5.55
CA ARG A 77 -4.87 0.56 -6.29
C ARG A 77 -4.63 1.00 -7.72
N SER A 78 -5.69 1.42 -8.42
CA SER A 78 -5.59 1.91 -9.80
C SER A 78 -4.62 3.09 -9.91
N LEU A 79 -4.65 4.04 -8.98
CA LEU A 79 -3.72 5.17 -8.97
C LEU A 79 -2.26 4.75 -8.74
N TRP A 80 -1.99 3.78 -7.87
CA TRP A 80 -0.64 3.27 -7.64
C TRP A 80 -0.13 2.37 -8.78
N GLU A 81 -1.01 1.59 -9.40
CA GLU A 81 -0.69 0.82 -10.62
C GLU A 81 -0.39 1.75 -11.80
N GLU A 82 -1.19 2.81 -11.98
CA GLU A 82 -0.89 3.87 -12.93
C GLU A 82 0.45 4.55 -12.63
N HIS A 83 0.73 4.87 -11.36
CA HIS A 83 1.97 5.50 -10.94
C HIS A 83 3.18 4.71 -11.43
N VAL A 84 3.21 3.40 -11.18
CA VAL A 84 4.34 2.55 -11.58
C VAL A 84 4.36 2.28 -13.07
N ALA A 85 3.21 2.09 -13.72
CA ALA A 85 3.14 1.86 -15.16
C ALA A 85 3.64 3.07 -15.95
N TRP A 86 3.20 4.28 -15.60
CA TRP A 86 3.64 5.50 -16.28
C TRP A 86 5.09 5.86 -15.94
N THR A 87 5.58 5.49 -14.76
CA THR A 87 7.01 5.62 -14.40
C THR A 87 7.87 4.71 -15.27
N ARG A 88 7.49 3.44 -15.44
CA ARG A 88 8.13 2.51 -16.35
C ARG A 88 8.16 3.04 -17.79
N MET A 89 7.03 3.55 -18.29
CA MET A 89 6.97 4.16 -19.63
C MET A 89 7.92 5.36 -19.74
N ALA A 90 8.00 6.21 -18.70
CA ALA A 90 8.94 7.32 -18.70
C ALA A 90 10.40 6.85 -18.69
N ILE A 91 10.74 5.81 -17.91
CA ILE A 91 12.08 5.19 -17.91
C ILE A 91 12.44 4.69 -19.31
N ILE A 92 11.52 3.99 -19.99
CA ILE A 92 11.69 3.51 -21.36
C ILE A 92 11.90 4.68 -22.33
N SER A 93 11.01 5.68 -22.32
CA SER A 93 11.09 6.84 -23.22
C SER A 93 12.37 7.65 -23.00
N ILE A 94 12.79 7.84 -21.74
CA ILE A 94 14.08 8.48 -21.43
C ILE A 94 15.24 7.62 -21.95
N THR A 95 15.23 6.32 -21.69
CA THR A 95 16.35 5.41 -22.04
C THR A 95 16.59 5.37 -23.55
N PHE A 96 15.52 5.29 -24.34
CA PHE A 96 15.61 5.13 -25.80
C PHE A 96 15.41 6.42 -26.61
N ASP A 97 15.34 7.58 -25.95
CA ASP A 97 15.06 8.87 -26.61
C ASP A 97 13.77 8.83 -27.45
N LEU A 98 12.72 8.21 -26.90
CA LEU A 98 11.45 8.08 -27.62
C LEU A 98 10.79 9.46 -27.78
N PRO A 99 10.14 9.72 -28.93
CA PRO A 99 9.55 11.02 -29.24
C PRO A 99 8.30 11.34 -28.40
N ASP A 100 7.76 10.36 -27.67
CA ASP A 100 6.56 10.48 -26.83
C ASP A 100 6.85 10.91 -25.39
N LEU A 101 8.11 11.21 -25.06
CA LEU A 101 8.53 11.50 -23.69
C LEU A 101 7.70 12.62 -23.03
N ASN A 102 7.35 13.66 -23.78
CA ASN A 102 6.59 14.78 -23.24
C ASN A 102 5.15 14.38 -22.88
N GLU A 103 4.51 13.60 -23.73
CA GLU A 103 3.17 13.07 -23.55
C GLU A 103 3.12 12.11 -22.35
N VAL A 104 4.11 11.20 -22.27
CA VAL A 104 4.26 10.26 -21.15
C VAL A 104 4.49 11.00 -19.82
N LEU A 105 5.42 11.95 -19.78
CA LEU A 105 5.66 12.75 -18.57
C LEU A 105 4.44 13.57 -18.18
N THR A 106 3.71 14.14 -19.14
CA THR A 106 2.48 14.88 -18.86
C THR A 106 1.44 14.00 -18.18
N ARG A 107 1.25 12.76 -18.66
CA ARG A 107 0.33 11.80 -18.05
C ARG A 107 0.81 11.32 -16.68
N LEU A 108 2.11 11.08 -16.52
CA LEU A 108 2.72 10.71 -15.25
C LEU A 108 2.53 11.80 -14.19
N LEU A 109 2.77 13.07 -14.52
CA LEU A 109 2.59 14.18 -13.57
C LEU A 109 1.11 14.47 -13.27
N LYS A 110 0.19 14.10 -14.18
CA LYS A 110 -1.25 14.11 -13.86
C LYS A 110 -1.59 13.11 -12.74
N ASN A 111 -0.97 11.92 -12.72
CA ASN A 111 -1.18 10.93 -11.67
C ASN A 111 -0.87 11.50 -10.26
N ALA A 112 0.17 12.32 -10.11
CA ALA A 112 0.44 13.01 -8.84
C ALA A 112 -0.71 13.92 -8.39
N THR A 113 -1.35 14.63 -9.35
CA THR A 113 -2.52 15.46 -9.07
C THR A 113 -3.73 14.60 -8.68
N ASP A 114 -3.93 13.47 -9.37
CA ASP A 114 -5.04 12.55 -9.12
C ASP A 114 -4.88 11.88 -7.74
N MET A 115 -3.67 11.48 -7.34
CA MET A 115 -3.34 10.99 -6.00
C MET A 115 -3.64 12.03 -4.90
N GLY A 116 -3.30 13.31 -5.13
CA GLY A 116 -3.70 14.40 -4.24
C GLY A 116 -5.22 14.51 -4.11
N ASN A 117 -5.93 14.44 -5.24
CA ASN A 117 -7.40 14.51 -5.27
C ASN A 117 -8.07 13.32 -4.55
N MET A 118 -7.46 12.14 -4.56
CA MET A 118 -7.98 10.94 -3.90
C MET A 118 -8.20 11.14 -2.40
N ILE A 119 -7.34 11.92 -1.75
CA ILE A 119 -7.41 12.19 -0.31
C ILE A 119 -8.14 13.50 0.03
N ARG A 120 -8.50 14.31 -0.99
CA ARG A 120 -9.09 15.65 -0.82
C ARG A 120 -10.39 15.65 -0.04
N ARG A 121 -11.27 14.67 -0.30
CA ARG A 121 -12.55 14.57 0.41
C ARG A 121 -12.38 14.27 1.90
N LEU A 122 -11.25 13.68 2.30
CA LEU A 122 -10.97 13.30 3.68
C LEU A 122 -10.27 14.43 4.44
N TYR A 123 -9.33 15.14 3.79
CA TYR A 123 -8.46 16.11 4.48
C TYR A 123 -8.53 17.55 3.98
N GLY A 124 -9.34 17.83 2.97
CA GLY A 124 -9.49 19.16 2.38
C GLY A 124 -8.36 19.56 1.41
N ASP A 125 -8.50 20.78 0.88
CA ASP A 125 -7.71 21.23 -0.28
C ASP A 125 -6.21 21.40 0.01
N THR A 126 -5.86 21.92 1.19
CA THR A 126 -4.46 22.15 1.55
C THR A 126 -3.69 20.83 1.63
N VAL A 127 -4.24 19.83 2.33
CA VAL A 127 -3.60 18.52 2.49
C VAL A 127 -3.49 17.80 1.15
N ALA A 128 -4.56 17.81 0.34
CA ALA A 128 -4.53 17.24 -1.01
C ALA A 128 -3.47 17.88 -1.91
N ALA A 129 -3.37 19.20 -1.91
CA ALA A 129 -2.39 19.94 -2.71
C ALA A 129 -0.95 19.65 -2.24
N THR A 130 -0.71 19.60 -0.93
CA THR A 130 0.61 19.25 -0.39
C THR A 130 1.02 17.84 -0.80
N TYR A 131 0.14 16.84 -0.65
CA TYR A 131 0.43 15.47 -1.05
C TYR A 131 0.74 15.36 -2.54
N GLY A 132 -0.13 15.94 -3.39
CA GLY A 132 0.08 15.93 -4.83
C GLY A 132 1.38 16.61 -5.27
N ASN A 133 1.80 17.69 -4.60
CA ASN A 133 3.07 18.36 -4.87
C ASN A 133 4.28 17.51 -4.46
N LEU A 134 4.23 16.82 -3.31
CA LEU A 134 5.30 15.92 -2.88
C LEU A 134 5.49 14.76 -3.87
N ILE A 135 4.40 14.15 -4.33
CA ILE A 135 4.45 13.09 -5.36
C ILE A 135 4.90 13.65 -6.72
N LYS A 136 4.50 14.87 -7.09
CA LYS A 136 4.97 15.50 -8.32
C LYS A 136 6.48 15.72 -8.29
N GLU A 137 7.01 16.22 -7.19
CA GLU A 137 8.45 16.39 -6.97
C GLU A 137 9.17 15.04 -7.02
N HIS A 138 8.61 14.00 -6.38
CA HIS A 138 9.11 12.63 -6.42
C HIS A 138 9.38 12.14 -7.85
N LEU A 139 8.38 12.30 -8.72
CA LEU A 139 8.41 11.86 -10.11
C LEU A 139 9.40 12.68 -10.97
N LEU A 140 9.51 13.98 -10.71
CA LEU A 140 10.49 14.84 -11.40
C LEU A 140 11.93 14.46 -11.03
N ILE A 141 12.20 14.22 -9.74
CA ILE A 141 13.53 13.79 -9.28
C ILE A 141 13.88 12.42 -9.87
N ALA A 142 12.93 11.48 -9.93
CA ALA A 142 13.13 10.17 -10.55
C ALA A 142 13.52 10.32 -12.04
N ALA A 143 12.81 11.17 -12.80
CA ALA A 143 13.16 11.42 -14.20
C ALA A 143 14.57 12.02 -14.36
N ASP A 144 14.97 12.95 -13.48
CA ASP A 144 16.31 13.54 -13.49
C ASP A 144 17.40 12.52 -13.13
N LEU A 145 17.12 11.62 -12.17
CA LEU A 145 17.99 10.50 -11.82
C LEU A 145 18.24 9.59 -13.02
N VAL A 146 17.18 9.19 -13.73
CA VAL A 146 17.28 8.31 -14.91
C VAL A 146 18.05 8.99 -16.04
N LYS A 147 17.78 10.27 -16.31
CA LYS A 147 18.54 11.05 -17.31
C LYS A 147 20.02 11.13 -16.96
N ALA A 148 20.36 11.41 -15.69
CA ALA A 148 21.75 11.48 -15.24
C ALA A 148 22.46 10.12 -15.34
N ALA A 149 21.79 9.05 -14.94
CA ALA A 149 22.30 7.68 -15.04
C ALA A 149 22.55 7.28 -16.50
N LYS A 150 21.58 7.55 -17.39
CA LYS A 150 21.72 7.31 -18.84
C LYS A 150 22.92 8.07 -19.44
N ALA A 151 23.14 9.31 -19.02
CA ALA A 151 24.26 10.12 -19.47
C ALA A 151 25.62 9.70 -18.89
N GLY A 152 25.67 8.68 -18.02
CA GLY A 152 26.89 8.27 -17.31
C GLY A 152 27.38 9.29 -16.27
N ASN A 153 26.55 10.27 -15.91
CA ASN A 153 26.90 11.30 -14.92
C ASN A 153 26.63 10.79 -13.50
N THR A 154 27.59 10.04 -12.96
CA THR A 154 27.48 9.39 -11.65
C THR A 154 27.27 10.38 -10.50
N THR A 155 27.92 11.54 -10.52
CA THR A 155 27.75 12.59 -9.50
C THR A 155 26.31 13.10 -9.48
N ALA A 156 25.76 13.49 -10.64
CA ALA A 156 24.40 13.99 -10.72
C ALA A 156 23.37 12.91 -10.35
N ALA A 157 23.61 11.66 -10.76
CA ALA A 157 22.74 10.53 -10.40
C ALA A 157 22.72 10.30 -8.87
N GLN A 158 23.87 10.33 -8.20
CA GLN A 158 23.96 10.19 -6.74
C GLN A 158 23.32 11.36 -5.99
N GLU A 159 23.42 12.58 -6.51
CA GLU A 159 22.76 13.75 -5.93
C GLU A 159 21.25 13.67 -6.08
N ALA A 160 20.75 13.28 -7.26
CA ALA A 160 19.33 13.06 -7.50
C ALA A 160 18.79 11.93 -6.62
N GLU A 161 19.52 10.83 -6.48
CA GLU A 161 19.15 9.72 -5.58
C GLU A 161 19.00 10.18 -4.14
N LYS A 162 19.97 10.92 -3.59
CA LYS A 162 19.88 11.46 -2.22
C LYS A 162 18.66 12.38 -2.04
N LYS A 163 18.34 13.19 -3.06
CA LYS A 163 17.14 14.04 -3.04
C LYS A 163 15.87 13.19 -3.09
N TRP A 164 15.86 12.13 -3.86
CA TRP A 164 14.70 11.24 -4.03
C TRP A 164 14.36 10.52 -2.72
N TYR A 165 15.38 9.98 -2.04
CA TYR A 165 15.22 9.38 -0.71
C TYR A 165 14.79 10.38 0.36
N ARG A 166 15.27 11.64 0.29
CA ARG A 166 14.79 12.70 1.19
C ARG A 166 13.33 13.05 0.93
N ASN A 167 12.92 13.14 -0.33
CA ASN A 167 11.51 13.38 -0.68
C ASN A 167 10.62 12.22 -0.18
N ALA A 168 11.08 10.97 -0.24
CA ALA A 168 10.37 9.85 0.40
C ALA A 168 10.22 10.02 1.92
N ASP A 169 11.26 10.51 2.61
CA ASP A 169 11.17 10.84 4.04
C ASP A 169 10.15 11.95 4.32
N GLU A 170 10.09 12.97 3.45
CA GLU A 170 9.13 14.07 3.55
C GLU A 170 7.68 13.59 3.32
N ILE A 171 7.46 12.70 2.35
CA ILE A 171 6.16 12.05 2.13
C ILE A 171 5.76 11.22 3.35
N ALA A 172 6.68 10.42 3.88
CA ALA A 172 6.43 9.57 5.04
C ALA A 172 6.01 10.39 6.26
N LYS A 173 6.76 11.45 6.57
CA LYS A 173 6.46 12.37 7.66
C LYS A 173 5.13 13.11 7.44
N PHE A 174 4.86 13.53 6.21
CA PHE A 174 3.61 14.21 5.89
C PHE A 174 2.41 13.29 6.11
N LEU A 175 2.43 12.08 5.54
CA LEU A 175 1.34 11.11 5.67
C LEU A 175 1.10 10.70 7.13
N SER A 176 2.17 10.51 7.91
CA SER A 176 2.03 10.19 9.33
C SER A 176 1.52 11.36 10.18
N THR A 177 1.74 12.59 9.75
CA THR A 177 1.22 13.78 10.44
C THR A 177 -0.30 13.92 10.23
N VAL A 178 -0.80 13.57 9.04
CA VAL A 178 -2.23 13.70 8.70
C VAL A 178 -3.05 12.46 9.03
N ASN A 179 -2.41 11.29 9.16
CA ASN A 179 -3.07 10.04 9.47
C ASN A 179 -2.34 9.26 10.59
N PRO A 180 -2.95 9.10 11.78
CA PRO A 180 -2.31 8.44 12.92
C PRO A 180 -2.13 6.93 12.74
N PHE A 181 -2.80 6.31 11.77
CA PHE A 181 -2.67 4.88 11.45
C PHE A 181 -1.52 4.60 10.48
N LEU A 182 -0.93 5.64 9.87
CA LEU A 182 0.30 5.55 9.08
C LEU A 182 1.48 6.00 9.93
N THR A 183 2.25 5.08 10.48
CA THR A 183 3.50 5.48 11.16
C THR A 183 4.52 5.96 10.14
N GLU A 184 5.30 6.99 10.48
CA GLU A 184 6.37 7.52 9.61
C GLU A 184 7.32 6.40 9.18
N LYS A 185 7.68 5.50 10.11
CA LYS A 185 8.53 4.35 9.83
C LYS A 185 7.92 3.41 8.78
N ALA A 186 6.65 3.03 8.94
CA ALA A 186 6.01 2.10 8.01
C ALA A 186 5.92 2.70 6.59
N VAL A 187 5.58 3.98 6.47
CA VAL A 187 5.51 4.65 5.16
C VAL A 187 6.91 4.76 4.55
N LYS A 188 7.92 5.12 5.35
CA LYS A 188 9.31 5.20 4.90
C LYS A 188 9.83 3.86 4.40
N ASP A 189 9.57 2.77 5.13
CA ASP A 189 10.00 1.42 4.73
C ASP A 189 9.39 0.99 3.39
N MET A 190 8.10 1.26 3.18
CA MET A 190 7.41 1.00 1.90
C MET A 190 8.02 1.82 0.77
N PHE A 191 8.17 3.14 0.95
CA PHE A 191 8.78 3.99 -0.07
C PHE A 191 10.22 3.57 -0.39
N TYR A 192 11.04 3.21 0.60
CA TYR A 192 12.42 2.79 0.36
C TYR A 192 12.47 1.51 -0.47
N THR A 193 11.60 0.55 -0.18
CA THR A 193 11.45 -0.67 -1.00
C THR A 193 11.05 -0.31 -2.44
N HIS A 194 10.06 0.57 -2.60
CA HIS A 194 9.62 1.05 -3.91
C HIS A 194 10.75 1.77 -4.68
N LEU A 195 11.54 2.62 -4.01
CA LEU A 195 12.67 3.33 -4.61
C LEU A 195 13.76 2.36 -5.08
N ASP A 196 14.12 1.38 -4.25
CA ASP A 196 15.14 0.39 -4.58
C ASP A 196 14.75 -0.47 -5.77
N LEU A 197 13.49 -0.89 -5.85
CA LEU A 197 12.98 -1.65 -6.99
C LEU A 197 12.96 -0.81 -8.27
N THR A 198 12.44 0.42 -8.21
CA THR A 198 12.36 1.32 -9.37
C THR A 198 13.76 1.75 -9.86
N LYS A 199 14.72 1.93 -8.95
CA LYS A 199 16.13 2.16 -9.30
C LYS A 199 16.72 0.96 -10.04
N GLN A 200 16.43 -0.26 -9.59
CA GLN A 200 16.87 -1.48 -10.28
C GLN A 200 16.26 -1.57 -11.68
N GLU A 201 14.97 -1.28 -11.83
CA GLU A 201 14.29 -1.21 -13.13
C GLU A 201 15.02 -0.25 -14.09
N ALA A 202 15.29 0.98 -13.65
CA ALA A 202 16.03 1.96 -14.45
C ALA A 202 17.42 1.45 -14.87
N ILE A 203 18.17 0.83 -13.95
CA ILE A 203 19.49 0.26 -14.23
C ILE A 203 19.39 -0.88 -15.26
N TYR A 204 18.47 -1.82 -15.07
CA TYR A 204 18.27 -2.93 -15.99
C TYR A 204 17.85 -2.45 -17.37
N MET A 205 16.94 -1.47 -17.45
CA MET A 205 16.52 -0.88 -18.72
C MET A 205 17.67 -0.18 -19.45
N ILE A 206 18.47 0.65 -18.76
CA ILE A 206 19.64 1.33 -19.32
C ILE A 206 20.68 0.32 -19.84
N ASN A 207 20.91 -0.76 -19.09
CA ASN A 207 21.85 -1.82 -19.46
C ASN A 207 21.27 -2.81 -20.48
N LYS A 208 19.99 -2.67 -20.87
CA LYS A 208 19.26 -3.58 -21.76
C LYS A 208 19.13 -5.00 -21.22
N ASP A 209 19.15 -5.16 -19.90
CA ASP A 209 18.88 -6.41 -19.18
C ASP A 209 17.36 -6.67 -19.11
N TYR A 210 16.69 -6.76 -20.27
CA TYR A 210 15.22 -6.78 -20.37
C TYR A 210 14.54 -7.88 -19.55
N GLN A 211 15.17 -9.05 -19.42
CA GLN A 211 14.62 -10.13 -18.62
C GLN A 211 14.54 -9.76 -17.12
N LYS A 212 15.59 -9.12 -16.58
CA LYS A 212 15.61 -8.69 -15.18
C LYS A 212 14.69 -7.50 -14.94
N ASP A 213 14.64 -6.60 -15.92
CA ASP A 213 13.71 -5.47 -15.94
C ASP A 213 12.23 -5.94 -15.84
N ILE A 214 11.82 -6.91 -16.65
CA ILE A 214 10.48 -7.49 -16.57
C ILE A 214 10.23 -8.15 -15.21
N GLN A 215 11.20 -8.91 -14.70
CA GLN A 215 11.09 -9.58 -13.40
C GLN A 215 10.98 -8.59 -12.22
N VAL A 216 11.73 -7.49 -12.24
CA VAL A 216 11.64 -6.49 -11.18
C VAL A 216 10.33 -5.71 -11.27
N TYR A 217 9.77 -5.51 -12.47
CA TYR A 217 8.47 -4.86 -12.61
C TYR A 217 7.34 -5.65 -11.95
N ASP A 218 7.33 -6.98 -12.00
CA ASP A 218 6.37 -7.81 -11.26
C ASP A 218 6.43 -7.53 -9.74
N ALA A 219 7.64 -7.28 -9.21
CA ALA A 219 7.83 -6.91 -7.81
C ALA A 219 7.38 -5.46 -7.53
N ILE A 220 7.63 -4.54 -8.45
CA ILE A 220 7.19 -3.13 -8.37
C ILE A 220 5.66 -3.04 -8.34
N GLU A 221 4.96 -3.73 -9.23
CA GLU A 221 3.50 -3.73 -9.29
C GLU A 221 2.90 -4.31 -8.00
N LYS A 222 3.48 -5.41 -7.49
CA LYS A 222 3.06 -5.99 -6.22
C LYS A 222 3.25 -5.02 -5.06
N GLU A 223 4.42 -4.39 -4.95
CA GLU A 223 4.70 -3.40 -3.90
C GLU A 223 3.75 -2.21 -4.00
N ALA A 224 3.48 -1.70 -5.21
CA ALA A 224 2.55 -0.60 -5.43
C ALA A 224 1.13 -0.92 -4.93
N ARG A 225 0.64 -2.14 -5.16
CA ARG A 225 -0.64 -2.61 -4.62
C ARG A 225 -0.62 -2.73 -3.09
N GLN A 226 0.49 -3.18 -2.50
CA GLN A 226 0.64 -3.26 -1.04
C GLN A 226 0.67 -1.86 -0.41
N MET A 227 1.35 -0.89 -1.03
CA MET A 227 1.33 0.52 -0.64
C MET A 227 -0.09 1.10 -0.73
N ALA A 228 -0.79 0.84 -1.82
CA ALA A 228 -2.17 1.27 -2.01
C ALA A 228 -3.11 0.73 -0.91
N ASP A 229 -2.96 -0.55 -0.58
CA ASP A 229 -3.75 -1.20 0.47
C ASP A 229 -3.46 -0.60 1.84
N ALA A 230 -2.19 -0.50 2.24
CA ALA A 230 -1.79 0.08 3.53
C ALA A 230 -2.27 1.55 3.68
N ILE A 231 -2.14 2.34 2.62
CA ILE A 231 -2.60 3.74 2.63
C ILE A 231 -4.13 3.79 2.71
N SER A 232 -4.84 3.04 1.86
CA SER A 232 -6.31 3.06 1.87
C SER A 232 -6.90 2.53 3.17
N ASP A 233 -6.35 1.47 3.75
CA ASP A 233 -6.69 0.95 5.08
C ASP A 233 -6.63 2.04 6.14
N ALA A 234 -5.52 2.78 6.18
CA ALA A 234 -5.36 3.86 7.14
C ALA A 234 -6.36 5.00 6.92
N MET A 235 -6.70 5.32 5.66
CA MET A 235 -7.72 6.34 5.36
C MET A 235 -9.12 5.92 5.84
N ILE A 236 -9.48 4.66 5.64
CA ILE A 236 -10.75 4.07 6.07
C ILE A 236 -10.82 4.03 7.60
N LEU A 237 -9.73 3.62 8.27
CA LEU A 237 -9.64 3.61 9.73
C LEU A 237 -9.76 5.02 10.35
N HIS A 238 -9.25 6.05 9.66
CA HIS A 238 -9.36 7.43 10.14
C HIS A 238 -10.77 8.01 9.93
N TYR A 239 -11.45 7.69 8.83
CA TYR A 239 -12.78 8.22 8.50
C TYR A 239 -13.84 7.13 8.27
N PRO A 240 -14.11 6.24 9.25
CA PRO A 240 -14.98 5.09 9.04
C PRO A 240 -16.44 5.47 8.74
N VAL A 241 -16.90 6.68 9.08
CA VAL A 241 -18.26 7.16 8.77
C VAL A 241 -18.45 7.56 7.30
N MET A 242 -17.36 7.72 6.55
CA MET A 242 -17.39 8.11 5.13
C MET A 242 -17.52 6.90 4.21
N PHE A 243 -17.26 5.71 4.74
CA PHE A 243 -17.26 4.42 4.06
C PHE A 243 -18.43 3.60 4.58
#